data_AF-A0A454HEG1-F1
#
_entry.id   AF-A0A454HEG1-F1
#
_cell.length_a   1.000
_cell.length_b   1.000
_cell.length_c   1.000
_cell.angle_alpha   90.00
_cell.angle_beta   90.00
_cell.angle_gamma   90.00
#
_symmetry.space_group_name_H-M   'P 1'
#
loop_
_entity.id
_entity.type
_entity.pdbx_description
1 polymer ?
#
loop_
_entity_poly.entity_id
_entity_poly.type
_entity_poly.pdbx_seq_one_letter_code
_entity_poly.pdbx_strand_id
1 'polypeptide(L)' 'MKQIKNSEYEEFQKYLHNKNNGRILTLDGLRLIYQANDYDAEKIGQHFLEVLPKILQSEK' A
#
# COMPACT_ATOMS: atom_id res chain seq x y z
N MET A 1 -2.83 -31.89 7.77
CA MET A 1 -3.20 -30.64 7.08
C MET A 1 -3.62 -29.64 8.14
N LYS A 2 -3.00 -28.45 8.21
CA LYS A 2 -3.49 -27.38 9.09
C LYS A 2 -4.84 -26.91 8.54
N GLN A 3 -5.90 -27.02 9.32
CA GLN A 3 -7.14 -26.30 9.02
C GLN A 3 -6.89 -24.82 9.29
N ILE A 4 -6.93 -24.02 8.23
CA ILE A 4 -6.85 -22.57 8.32
C ILE A 4 -8.16 -22.12 8.98
N LYS A 5 -8.07 -21.33 10.05
CA LYS A 5 -9.27 -20.77 10.70
C LYS A 5 -9.92 -19.75 9.75
N ASN A 6 -11.24 -19.63 9.77
CA ASN A 6 -11.95 -18.66 8.90
C ASN A 6 -11.38 -17.24 9.00
N SER A 7 -10.89 -16.83 10.18
CA SER A 7 -10.23 -15.55 10.40
C SER A 7 -8.91 -15.38 9.60
N GLU A 8 -8.08 -16.42 9.53
CA GLU A 8 -6.83 -16.39 8.75
C GLU A 8 -7.11 -16.32 7.24
N TYR A 9 -8.21 -16.96 6.80
CA TYR A 9 -8.65 -16.88 5.41
C TYR A 9 -9.16 -15.48 5.06
N GLU A 10 -9.94 -14.84 5.92
CA GLU A 10 -10.40 -13.46 5.72
C GLU A 10 -9.24 -12.45 5.67
N GLU A 11 -8.25 -12.58 6.56
CA GLU A 11 -7.03 -11.77 6.51
C GLU A 11 -6.26 -11.97 5.21
N PHE A 12 -6.17 -13.22 4.73
CA PHE A 12 -5.54 -13.52 3.46
C PHE A 12 -6.29 -12.90 2.27
N GLN A 13 -7.63 -12.92 2.28
CA GLN A 13 -8.43 -12.24 1.26
C GLN A 13 -8.22 -10.72 1.26
N LYS A 14 -8.17 -10.10 2.45
CA LYS A 14 -7.85 -8.66 2.59
C LYS A 14 -6.45 -8.35 2.06
N TYR A 15 -5.46 -9.19 2.36
CA TYR A 15 -4.11 -9.06 1.82
C TYR A 15 -4.10 -9.12 0.28
N LEU A 16 -4.78 -10.11 -0.32
CA LEU A 16 -4.86 -10.23 -1.78
C LEU A 16 -5.55 -9.02 -2.42
N HIS A 17 -6.64 -8.54 -1.82
CA HIS A 17 -7.33 -7.33 -2.29
C HIS A 17 -6.40 -6.11 -2.24
N ASN A 18 -5.72 -5.88 -1.12
CA ASN A 18 -4.79 -4.76 -0.98
C ASN A 18 -3.60 -4.86 -1.95
N LYS A 19 -3.09 -6.08 -2.17
CA LYS A 19 -2.00 -6.33 -3.12
C LYS A 19 -2.41 -6.00 -4.54
N ASN A 20 -3.57 -6.49 -4.98
CA ASN A 20 -4.05 -6.31 -6.35
C ASN A 20 -4.44 -4.87 -6.66
N ASN A 21 -4.88 -4.12 -5.65
CA ASN A 21 -5.24 -2.71 -5.78
C ASN A 21 -4.07 -1.75 -5.51
N GLY A 22 -2.83 -2.25 -5.46
CA GLY A 22 -1.63 -1.42 -5.27
C GLY A 22 -1.56 -0.71 -3.91
N ARG A 23 -2.32 -1.17 -2.92
CA ARG A 23 -2.39 -0.58 -1.57
C ARG A 23 -1.29 -1.09 -0.63
N ILE A 24 -0.46 -2.03 -1.10
CA ILE A 24 0.70 -2.51 -0.36
C ILE A 24 1.93 -1.78 -0.87
N LEU A 25 2.54 -0.97 0.00
CA LEU A 25 3.82 -0.35 -0.28
C LEU A 25 4.93 -1.40 -0.18
N THR A 26 5.41 -1.88 -1.34
CA THR A 26 6.55 -2.79 -1.41
C THR A 26 7.87 -2.02 -1.37
N LEU A 27 8.99 -2.71 -1.12
CA LEU A 27 10.32 -2.09 -1.18
C LEU A 27 10.60 -1.47 -2.56
N ASP A 28 10.18 -2.14 -3.63
CA ASP A 28 10.32 -1.63 -4.99
C ASP A 28 9.45 -0.38 -5.23
N GLY A 29 8.21 -0.38 -4.71
CA GLY A 29 7.35 0.80 -4.74
C GLY A 29 7.94 1.98 -3.97
N LEU A 30 8.56 1.73 -2.82
CA LEU A 30 9.26 2.75 -2.04
C LEU A 30 10.46 3.33 -2.80
N ARG A 31 11.28 2.46 -3.42
CA ARG A 31 12.41 2.87 -4.26
C ARG A 31 11.95 3.73 -5.44
N LEU A 32 10.85 3.36 -6.08
CA LEU A 32 10.27 4.12 -7.19
C LEU A 32 9.83 5.52 -6.75
N ILE A 33 9.16 5.64 -5.60
CA ILE A 33 8.77 6.95 -5.04
C ILE A 33 10.01 7.79 -4.73
N TYR A 34 11.06 7.21 -4.16
CA TYR A 34 12.27 7.95 -3.83
C TYR A 34 12.99 8.45 -5.08
N GLN A 35 13.13 7.59 -6.10
CA GLN A 35 13.72 7.96 -7.38
C GLN A 35 12.91 9.04 -8.11
N ALA A 36 11.58 8.95 -8.08
CA ALA A 36 10.69 9.93 -8.71
C ALA A 36 10.74 11.33 -8.05
N ASN A 37 11.20 11.40 -6.80
CA ASN A 37 11.30 12.64 -6.03
C ASN A 37 12.76 13.04 -5.77
N ASP A 38 13.72 12.54 -6.54
CA ASP A 38 15.16 12.86 -6.43
C ASP A 38 15.76 12.62 -5.02
N TYR A 39 15.18 11.69 -4.26
CA TYR A 39 15.51 11.46 -2.84
C TYR A 39 15.35 12.70 -1.93
N ASP A 40 14.58 13.70 -2.38
CA ASP A 40 14.24 14.89 -1.62
C ASP A 40 13.19 14.56 -0.55
N ALA A 41 13.57 14.72 0.71
CA ALA A 41 12.71 14.37 1.84
C ALA A 41 11.42 15.18 1.90
N GLU A 42 11.44 16.47 1.53
CA GLU A 42 10.25 17.32 1.55
C GLU A 42 9.27 16.90 0.45
N LYS A 43 9.78 16.69 -0.78
CA LYS A 43 8.94 16.23 -1.90
C LYS A 43 8.32 14.87 -1.64
N ILE A 44 9.09 13.93 -1.09
CA ILE A 44 8.59 12.60 -0.69
C ILE A 44 7.48 12.75 0.35
N GLY A 45 7.71 13.55 1.41
CA GLY A 45 6.71 13.79 2.45
C GLY A 45 5.41 14.39 1.88
N GLN A 46 5.53 15.41 1.04
CA GLN A 46 4.38 16.02 0.35
C GLN A 46 3.63 15.02 -0.51
N HIS A 47 4.35 14.22 -1.32
CA HIS A 47 3.73 13.19 -2.17
C HIS A 47 2.88 12.20 -1.37
N PHE A 48 3.38 11.71 -0.23
CA PHE A 48 2.60 10.80 0.63
C PHE A 48 1.34 11.48 1.19
N LEU A 49 1.43 12.74 1.62
CA LEU A 49 0.30 13.50 2.14
C LEU A 49 -0.77 13.77 1.08
N GLU A 50 -0.39 13.97 -0.18
CA GLU A 50 -1.31 14.17 -1.30
C GLU A 50 -1.98 12.88 -1.78
N VAL A 51 -1.28 11.76 -1.68
CA VAL A 51 -1.79 10.45 -2.11
C VAL A 51 -2.74 9.84 -1.07
N LEU A 52 -2.50 10.08 0.23
CA LEU A 52 -3.34 9.58 1.32
C LEU A 52 -4.86 9.86 1.12
N PRO A 53 -5.32 11.10 0.85
CA PRO A 53 -6.75 11.35 0.64
C PRO A 53 -7.33 10.65 -0.59
N LYS A 54 -6.55 10.42 -1.64
CA LYS A 54 -6.99 9.70 -2.85
C LYS A 54 -7.24 8.22 -2.55
N ILE A 55 -6.38 7.62 -1.72
CA ILE A 55 -6.56 6.24 -1.24
C ILE A 55 -7.82 6.16 -0.39
N LEU A 56 -7.99 7.06 0.59
CA LEU A 56 -9.15 7.05 1.50
C LEU A 56 -10.48 7.32 0.78
N GLN A 57 -10.49 8.10 -0.30
CA GLN A 57 -11.69 8.31 -1.12
C GLN A 57 -12.09 7.07 -1.92
N SER A 58 -11.11 6.24 -2.33
CA SER A 58 -11.38 4.96 -3.02
C SER A 58 -11.90 3.86 -2.09
N GLU A 59 -12.05 4.14 -0.80
CA GLU A 59 -12.57 3.22 0.22
C GLU A 59 -14.04 3.45 0.58
N LYS A 60 -14.64 4.54 0.08
CA LYS A 60 -16.08 4.85 0.21
C LYS A 60 -16.86 4.32 -0.99
#